data_AF-A0A2E1VX82-F1
#
_entry.id   AF-A0A2E1VX82-F1
#
_cell.length_a   1.000
_cell.length_b   1.000
_cell.length_c   1.000
_cell.angle_alpha   90.00
_cell.angle_beta   90.00
_cell.angle_gamma   90.00
#
_symmetry.space_group_name_H-M   'P 1'
#
loop_
_entity.id
_entity.type
_entity.pdbx_description
1 polymer ?
#
loop_
_entity_poly.entity_id
_entity_poly.type
_entity_poly.pdbx_seq_one_letter_code
_entity_poly.pdbx_strand_id
1 'polypeptide(L)' 'MSGNPLTLPLRAVWHALYWTFDRATWQYDLMVIAILAFIWLTPPGWIGDPTADGPGLIGIVREWFR' A
#
# COMPACT_ATOMS: atom_id res chain seq x y z
N MET A 1 -10.97 -19.74 25.93
CA MET A 1 -11.36 -18.54 25.17
C MET A 1 -11.27 -18.87 23.69
N SER A 2 -12.35 -19.30 23.06
CA SER A 2 -12.38 -19.52 21.60
C SER A 2 -12.46 -18.14 20.94
N GLY A 3 -11.30 -17.54 20.66
CA GLY A 3 -11.23 -16.27 19.95
C GLY A 3 -11.66 -16.48 18.51
N ASN A 4 -12.73 -15.81 18.09
CA ASN A 4 -13.15 -15.83 16.68
C ASN A 4 -11.96 -15.38 15.82
N PRO A 5 -11.46 -16.22 14.89
CA PRO A 5 -10.24 -15.93 14.11
C PRO A 5 -10.36 -14.67 13.26
N LEU A 6 -11.58 -14.19 13.01
CA LEU A 6 -11.86 -12.95 12.27
C LEU A 6 -11.56 -11.67 13.09
N THR A 7 -11.39 -11.77 14.40
CA THR A 7 -11.21 -10.58 15.27
C THR A 7 -9.84 -9.92 15.12
N LEU A 8 -8.79 -10.72 14.88
CA LEU A 8 -7.41 -10.23 14.71
C LEU A 8 -7.23 -9.39 13.42
N PRO A 9 -7.63 -9.86 12.23
CA PRO A 9 -7.48 -9.06 11.01
C PRO A 9 -8.34 -7.80 11.05
N LEU A 10 -9.56 -7.87 11.61
CA LEU A 10 -10.43 -6.71 11.73
C LEU A 10 -9.82 -5.61 12.63
N ARG A 11 -9.18 -6.00 13.73
CA ARG A 11 -8.44 -5.06 14.59
C ARG A 11 -7.25 -4.45 13.87
N ALA A 12 -6.49 -5.23 13.10
CA ALA A 12 -5.36 -4.72 12.34
C ALA A 12 -5.80 -3.67 11.30
N VAL A 13 -6.89 -3.92 10.58
CA VAL A 13 -7.47 -2.96 9.63
C VAL A 13 -7.94 -1.70 10.36
N TRP A 14 -8.62 -1.84 11.50
CA TRP A 14 -9.02 -0.69 12.32
C TRP A 14 -7.81 0.15 12.75
N HIS A 15 -6.76 -0.49 13.25
CA HIS A 15 -5.55 0.21 13.68
C HIS A 15 -4.86 0.96 12.52
N ALA A 16 -4.85 0.37 11.33
CA ALA A 16 -4.31 1.01 10.13
C ALA A 16 -5.16 2.22 9.69
N LEU A 17 -6.49 2.07 9.63
CA LEU A 17 -7.39 3.16 9.21
C LEU A 17 -7.36 4.36 10.16
N TYR A 18 -7.25 4.11 11.48
CA TYR A 18 -7.17 5.16 12.49
C TYR A 18 -5.73 5.58 12.84
N TRP A 19 -4.72 5.05 12.14
CA TRP A 19 -3.31 5.37 12.35
C TRP A 19 -2.85 5.26 13.81
N THR A 20 -3.19 4.14 14.46
CA THR A 20 -2.97 3.96 15.90
C THR A 20 -1.78 3.06 16.22
N PHE A 21 -1.05 2.58 15.22
CA PHE A 21 0.22 1.90 15.43
C PHE A 21 1.29 2.91 15.89
N ASP A 22 2.06 2.53 16.91
CA ASP A 22 3.16 3.36 17.39
C ASP A 22 4.25 3.54 16.33
N ARG A 23 4.90 4.70 16.36
CA ARG A 23 6.03 5.00 15.46
C ARG A 23 7.22 4.10 15.79
N ALA A 24 8.01 3.77 14.77
CA ALA A 24 9.15 2.83 14.87
C ALA A 24 8.77 1.40 15.29
N THR A 25 7.56 0.98 14.92
CA THR A 25 7.11 -0.41 14.99
C THR A 25 7.02 -1.01 13.61
N TRP A 26 7.25 -2.32 13.48
CA TRP A 26 7.21 -2.99 12.18
C TRP A 26 5.82 -2.93 11.52
N GLN A 27 4.74 -2.90 12.30
CA GLN A 27 3.37 -2.76 11.79
C GLN A 27 3.16 -1.39 11.13
N TYR A 28 3.73 -0.35 11.73
CA TYR A 28 3.74 0.99 11.17
C TYR A 28 4.52 1.01 9.85
N ASP A 29 5.70 0.40 9.83
CA ASP A 29 6.54 0.34 8.62
C ASP A 29 5.83 -0.38 7.47
N LEU A 30 5.12 -1.49 7.75
CA LEU A 30 4.30 -2.18 6.75
C LEU A 30 3.16 -1.31 6.21
N MET A 31 2.49 -0.55 7.08
CA MET A 31 1.44 0.38 6.66
C MET A 31 2.00 1.46 5.73
N VAL A 32 3.18 2.01 6.04
CA VAL A 32 3.86 2.99 5.18
C VAL A 32 4.24 2.37 3.84
N ILE A 33 4.84 1.18 3.84
CA ILE A 33 5.20 0.45 2.61
C ILE A 33 3.96 0.22 1.74
N ALA A 34 2.82 -0.15 2.34
CA ALA A 34 1.58 -0.36 1.60
C ALA A 34 1.07 0.93 0.92
N ILE A 35 1.16 2.08 1.60
CA ILE A 35 0.77 3.39 1.03
C ILE A 35 1.73 3.81 -0.09
N LEU A 36 3.04 3.67 0.14
CA LEU A 36 4.04 3.98 -0.89
C LEU A 36 3.86 3.08 -2.12
N ALA A 37 3.65 1.78 -1.91
CA ALA A 37 3.32 0.84 -2.97
C ALA A 37 2.06 1.25 -3.72
N PHE A 38 1.01 1.69 -3.03
CA PHE A 38 -0.19 2.22 -3.70
C PHE A 38 0.10 3.44 -4.57
N ILE A 39 0.85 4.43 -4.07
CA ILE A 39 1.23 5.63 -4.84
C ILE A 39 2.05 5.24 -6.07
N TRP A 40 3.01 4.32 -5.89
CA TRP A 40 3.97 3.93 -6.92
C TRP A 40 3.35 2.99 -7.96
N LEU A 41 2.46 2.10 -7.53
CA LEU A 41 1.79 1.12 -8.39
C LEU A 41 0.60 1.73 -9.15
N THR A 42 -0.01 2.81 -8.64
CA THR A 42 -1.12 3.48 -9.33
C THR A 42 -0.59 4.12 -10.62
N PRO A 43 -0.97 3.61 -11.81
CA PRO A 43 -0.48 4.14 -13.08
C PRO A 43 -1.04 5.54 -13.31
N PRO A 44 -0.23 6.48 -13.83
CA PRO A 44 -0.70 7.84 -14.13
C PRO A 44 -1.89 7.86 -15.10
N GLY A 45 -1.96 6.89 -16.01
CA GLY A 45 -3.10 6.73 -16.93
C GLY A 45 -4.45 6.41 -16.25
N TRP A 46 -4.48 5.94 -15.01
CA TRP A 46 -5.74 5.73 -14.27
C TRP A 46 -6.38 7.03 -13.81
N ILE A 47 -5.57 8.07 -13.58
CA ILE A 47 -6.02 9.40 -13.14
C ILE A 47 -6.33 10.29 -14.36
N GLY A 48 -5.94 9.86 -15.57
CA GLY A 48 -6.15 10.64 -16.79
C GLY A 48 -5.31 11.92 -16.80
N ASP A 49 -4.12 11.87 -16.20
CA ASP A 49 -3.23 13.02 -16.09
C ASP A 49 -2.56 13.31 -17.46
N PRO A 50 -2.84 14.46 -18.11
CA PRO A 50 -2.23 14.85 -19.38
C PRO A 50 -0.76 15.30 -19.25
N THR A 51 -0.23 15.36 -18.03
CA THR A 51 1.14 15.82 -17.72
C THR A 51 2.09 14.67 -17.38
N ALA A 52 1.56 13.48 -17.09
CA ALA A 52 2.34 12.32 -16.70
C ALA A 52 2.51 11.33 -17.88
N ASP A 53 3.21 11.78 -18.92
CA ASP A 53 3.55 10.97 -20.09
C ASP A 53 4.83 10.14 -19.82
N GLY A 54 4.66 8.91 -19.35
CA GLY A 54 5.77 7.97 -19.18
C GLY A 54 5.32 6.58 -18.71
N PRO A 55 6.13 5.52 -18.93
CA PRO A 55 5.88 4.23 -18.31
C PRO A 55 5.94 4.42 -16.79
N GLY A 56 4.80 4.30 -16.11
CA GLY A 56 4.77 4.27 -14.64
C GLY A 56 5.67 3.16 -14.10
N LEU A 57 5.79 3.02 -12.79
CA LEU A 57 6.70 2.04 -12.17
C LEU A 57 6.49 0.60 -12.68
N ILE A 58 5.25 0.23 -12.99
CA ILE A 58 4.92 -1.07 -13.62
C ILE A 58 5.59 -1.21 -15.00
N GLY A 59 5.63 -0.15 -15.80
CA GLY A 59 6.29 -0.13 -17.10
C GLY A 59 7.81 -0.28 -16.98
N ILE A 60 8.44 0.38 -16.00
CA ILE A 60 9.87 0.24 -15.71
C ILE A 60 10.21 -1.19 -15.27
N VAL A 61 9.42 -1.77 -14.37
CA VAL A 61 9.62 -3.15 -13.91
C VAL A 61 9.44 -4.15 -15.06
N ARG A 62 8.42 -3.96 -15.92
CA ARG A 62 8.23 -4.82 -17.10
C ARG A 62 9.43 -4.76 -18.05
N GLU A 63 9.99 -3.58 -18.30
CA GLU A 63 11.17 -3.41 -19.15
C GLU A 63 12.39 -4.15 -18.60
N TRP A 64 12.59 -4.12 -17.28
CA TRP A 64 13.68 -4.83 -16.59
C TRP A 64 13.63 -6.35 -16.73
N PHE A 65 12.44 -6.93 -16.97
CA PHE A 65 12.23 -8.38 -17.09
C PHE A 65 12.18 -8.87 -18.54
N ARG A 66 12.44 -8.01 -19.53
CA ARG A 66 12.52 -8.35 -20.96
C ARG A 66 13.96 -8.55 -21.40
#